data_AF-A0A940QYC7-F1
#
_entry.id   AF-A0A940QYC7-F1
#
_cell.length_a   1.000
_cell.length_b   1.000
_cell.length_c   1.000
_cell.angle_alpha   90.00
_cell.angle_beta   90.00
_cell.angle_gamma   90.00
#
_symmetry.space_group_name_H-M   'P 1'
#
loop_
_entity.id
_entity.type
_entity.pdbx_description
1 polymer ?
#
loop_
_entity_poly.entity_id
_entity_poly.type
_entity_poly.pdbx_seq_one_letter_code
_entity_poly.pdbx_strand_id
1 'polypeptide(L)'
;MSSLSTNPNNLSTPRELGYYFPAEFEKHVATWLSWPHKEASWPGKIDAIYPGYTAFIKELTRGELVRINVADEAMKQFAVKHLEKGGVDLSKV
;
A
#
# COMPACT_ATOMS: atom_id res chain seq x y z
N MET A 1 1.12 46.04 -11.23
CA MET A 1 0.56 44.76 -10.74
C MET A 1 0.16 43.94 -11.96
N SER A 2 1.07 43.11 -12.47
CA SER A 2 0.74 42.17 -13.54
C SER A 2 0.05 40.96 -12.90
N SER A 3 -1.22 40.77 -13.23
CA SER A 3 -1.97 39.57 -12.88
C SER A 3 -1.39 38.40 -13.68
N LEU A 4 -0.72 37.48 -12.98
CA LEU A 4 -0.41 36.17 -13.54
C LEU A 4 -1.73 35.42 -13.71
N SER A 5 -2.28 35.52 -14.92
CA SER A 5 -3.28 34.59 -15.44
C SER A 5 -2.61 33.22 -15.54
N THR A 6 -2.76 32.38 -14.52
CA THR A 6 -2.41 30.97 -14.62
C THR A 6 -3.45 30.29 -15.48
N ASN A 7 -3.18 30.20 -16.78
CA ASN A 7 -3.95 29.39 -17.71
C ASN A 7 -3.85 27.92 -17.25
N PRO A 8 -4.94 27.26 -16.83
CA PRO A 8 -4.90 25.90 -16.27
C PRO A 8 -4.43 24.84 -17.29
N ASN A 9 -4.29 25.21 -18.56
CA ASN A 9 -3.80 24.36 -19.64
C ASN A 9 -2.27 24.33 -19.79
N ASN A 10 -1.51 25.01 -18.92
CA ASN A 10 -0.03 25.06 -19.00
C ASN A 10 0.65 24.26 -17.87
N LEU A 11 0.11 23.09 -17.52
CA LEU A 11 0.76 22.19 -16.58
C LEU A 11 1.74 21.30 -17.35
N SER A 12 3.03 21.45 -17.08
CA SER A 12 4.08 20.57 -17.61
C SER A 12 3.77 19.11 -17.22
N THR A 13 3.86 18.22 -18.20
CA THR A 13 3.72 16.78 -17.99
C THR A 13 4.86 16.23 -17.12
N PRO A 14 4.69 15.07 -16.45
CA PRO A 14 5.77 14.44 -15.70
C PRO A 14 7.04 14.22 -16.53
N ARG A 15 6.88 13.86 -17.82
CA ARG A 15 7.98 13.66 -18.76
C ARG A 15 8.75 14.96 -19.03
N GLU A 16 8.05 16.07 -19.24
CA GLU A 16 8.69 17.39 -19.44
C GLU A 16 9.43 17.88 -18.20
N LEU A 17 8.99 17.44 -17.02
CA LEU A 17 9.66 17.69 -15.74
C LEU A 17 10.80 16.70 -15.43
N GLY A 18 11.07 15.72 -16.31
CA GLY A 18 12.14 14.73 -16.14
C GLY A 18 11.79 13.56 -15.21
N TYR A 19 10.53 13.43 -14.79
CA TYR A 19 10.07 12.24 -14.07
C TYR A 19 9.89 11.05 -15.01
N TYR A 20 10.09 9.87 -14.47
CA TYR A 20 9.75 8.60 -15.12
C TYR A 20 9.11 7.67 -14.10
N PHE A 21 8.26 6.77 -14.59
CA PHE A 21 7.71 5.68 -13.78
C PHE A 21 8.64 4.48 -13.97
N PRO A 22 9.38 4.05 -12.93
CA PRO A 22 10.25 2.90 -13.04
C PRO A 22 9.44 1.62 -13.32
N ALA A 23 10.07 0.66 -13.98
CA ALA A 23 9.46 -0.65 -14.16
C ALA A 23 9.35 -1.40 -12.82
N GLU A 24 8.40 -2.32 -12.71
CA GLU A 24 8.14 -3.08 -11.47
C GLU A 24 9.29 -4.02 -11.04
N PHE A 25 10.23 -4.30 -11.93
CA PHE A 25 11.42 -5.09 -11.61
C PHE A 25 12.62 -4.24 -11.18
N GLU A 26 12.48 -2.92 -11.16
CA GLU A 26 13.49 -2.02 -10.59
C GLU A 26 13.50 -2.14 -9.06
N LYS A 27 14.57 -1.66 -8.43
CA LYS A 27 14.72 -1.78 -6.97
C LYS A 27 13.62 -1.00 -6.24
N HIS A 28 12.82 -1.73 -5.46
CA HIS A 28 11.81 -1.14 -4.58
C HIS A 28 12.39 -0.76 -3.22
N VAL A 29 11.82 0.28 -2.62
CA VAL A 29 12.01 0.59 -1.19
C VAL A 29 10.98 -0.14 -0.33
N ALA A 30 9.74 -0.24 -0.83
CA ALA A 30 8.65 -0.93 -0.16
C ALA A 30 7.50 -1.22 -1.12
N THR A 31 6.66 -2.19 -0.75
CA THR A 31 5.33 -2.39 -1.30
C THR A 31 4.26 -1.80 -0.39
N TRP A 32 3.36 -1.00 -0.96
CA TRP A 32 2.21 -0.43 -0.25
C TRP A 32 0.96 -1.28 -0.47
N LEU A 33 0.26 -1.58 0.62
CA LEU A 33 -0.93 -2.41 0.66
C LEU A 33 -2.04 -1.69 1.45
N SER A 34 -3.28 -2.15 1.30
CA SER A 34 -4.41 -1.67 2.11
C SER A 34 -5.09 -2.86 2.74
N TRP A 35 -5.22 -2.87 4.06
CA TRP A 35 -5.77 -4.01 4.78
C TRP A 35 -7.22 -4.30 4.34
N PRO A 36 -7.59 -5.55 4.03
CA PRO A 36 -8.96 -5.90 3.65
C PRO A 36 -9.93 -5.58 4.80
N HIS A 37 -10.96 -4.78 4.53
CA HIS A 37 -11.95 -4.42 5.56
C HIS A 37 -13.37 -4.22 5.03
N LYS A 38 -13.57 -4.31 3.71
CA LYS A 38 -14.88 -4.07 3.08
C LYS A 38 -15.58 -5.39 2.78
N GLU A 39 -16.64 -5.69 3.53
CA GLU A 39 -17.45 -6.90 3.35
C GLU A 39 -18.11 -6.98 1.97
N ALA A 40 -18.51 -5.85 1.38
CA ALA A 40 -19.10 -5.83 0.04
C ALA A 40 -18.14 -6.36 -1.06
N SER A 41 -16.82 -6.33 -0.82
CA SER A 41 -15.82 -6.93 -1.71
C SER A 41 -15.65 -8.44 -1.46
N TRP A 42 -16.12 -8.94 -0.32
CA TRP A 42 -15.98 -10.31 0.15
C TRP A 42 -17.26 -10.84 0.84
N PRO A 43 -18.41 -10.93 0.13
CA PRO A 43 -19.69 -11.26 0.77
C PRO A 43 -19.63 -12.61 1.50
N GLY A 44 -19.79 -12.57 2.82
CA GLY A 44 -19.74 -13.75 3.70
C GLY A 44 -18.38 -14.47 3.77
N LYS A 45 -17.30 -13.88 3.26
CA LYS A 45 -15.97 -14.53 3.15
C LYS A 45 -14.79 -13.65 3.55
N ILE A 46 -15.01 -12.49 4.14
CA ILE A 46 -13.92 -11.57 4.50
C ILE A 46 -12.90 -12.22 5.46
N ASP A 47 -13.35 -13.08 6.38
CA ASP A 47 -12.43 -13.77 7.29
C ASP A 47 -11.51 -14.78 6.57
N ALA A 48 -11.94 -15.30 5.41
CA ALA A 48 -11.17 -16.25 4.63
C ALA A 48 -9.98 -15.61 3.90
N ILE A 49 -9.97 -14.28 3.70
CA ILE A 49 -8.87 -13.60 3.01
C ILE A 49 -7.67 -13.35 3.94
N TYR A 50 -7.89 -13.16 5.25
CA TYR A 50 -6.81 -12.77 6.16
C TYR A 50 -5.63 -13.75 6.22
N PRO A 51 -5.82 -15.09 6.25
CA PRO A 51 -4.70 -16.02 6.23
C PRO A 51 -3.87 -15.93 4.96
N GLY A 52 -4.51 -15.85 3.79
CA GLY A 52 -3.82 -15.72 2.51
C GLY A 52 -3.10 -14.38 2.37
N TYR A 53 -3.75 -13.29 2.79
CA TYR A 53 -3.17 -11.95 2.80
C TYR A 53 -1.95 -11.86 3.73
N THR A 54 -2.04 -12.49 4.91
CA THR A 54 -0.93 -12.58 5.86
C THR A 54 0.23 -13.37 5.28
N ALA A 55 -0.03 -14.50 4.61
CA ALA A 55 1.02 -15.29 3.94
C ALA A 55 1.70 -14.50 2.82
N PHE A 56 0.94 -13.75 2.03
CA PHE A 56 1.48 -12.86 1.01
C PHE A 56 2.41 -11.78 1.60
N ILE A 57 1.97 -11.09 2.66
CA ILE A 57 2.79 -10.09 3.36
C ILE A 57 4.08 -10.72 3.92
N LYS A 58 3.99 -11.94 4.46
CA LYS A 58 5.16 -12.67 4.95
C LYS A 58 6.21 -12.91 3.87
N GLU A 59 5.78 -13.20 2.64
CA GLU A 59 6.72 -13.38 1.53
C GLU A 59 7.35 -12.05 1.11
N LEU A 60 6.58 -10.96 1.07
CA LEU A 60 7.11 -9.62 0.76
C LEU A 60 8.17 -9.16 1.76
N THR A 61 7.96 -9.36 3.06
CA THR A 61 8.90 -8.91 4.10
C THR A 61 10.27 -9.59 4.04
N ARG A 62 10.41 -10.68 3.26
CA ARG A 62 11.71 -11.32 2.97
C ARG A 62 12.57 -10.47 2.04
N GLY A 63 11.96 -9.68 1.16
CA GLY A 63 12.65 -8.89 0.13
C GLY A 63 12.68 -7.39 0.40
N GLU A 64 11.64 -6.84 1.02
CA GLU A 64 11.44 -5.40 1.11
C GLU A 64 10.62 -4.98 2.35
N LEU A 65 10.44 -3.66 2.53
CA LEU A 65 9.49 -3.14 3.50
C LEU A 65 8.07 -3.31 2.96
N VAL A 66 7.11 -3.55 3.85
CA VAL A 66 5.68 -3.52 3.53
C VAL A 66 5.07 -2.36 4.30
N ARG A 67 4.20 -1.58 3.66
CA ARG A 67 3.50 -0.47 4.32
C ARG A 67 2.01 -0.67 4.14
N ILE A 68 1.27 -0.75 5.23
CA ILE A 68 -0.14 -1.14 5.21
C ILE A 68 -1.02 0.05 5.61
N ASN A 69 -1.90 0.48 4.71
CA ASN A 69 -2.96 1.42 5.02
C ASN A 69 -4.04 0.72 5.86
N VAL A 70 -4.44 1.39 6.94
CA VAL A 70 -5.51 0.98 7.86
C VAL A 70 -6.40 2.19 8.12
N ALA A 71 -7.70 1.96 8.33
CA ALA A 71 -8.64 3.06 8.52
C ALA A 71 -8.56 3.70 9.92
N ASP A 72 -8.22 2.90 10.93
CA ASP A 72 -8.15 3.32 12.32
C ASP A 72 -7.23 2.40 13.14
N GLU A 73 -7.05 2.74 14.42
CA GLU A 73 -6.23 1.96 15.35
C GLU A 73 -6.84 0.58 15.64
N ALA A 74 -8.17 0.41 15.61
CA ALA A 74 -8.78 -0.89 15.85
C ALA A 74 -8.44 -1.88 14.73
N MET A 75 -8.50 -1.44 13.47
CA MET A 75 -8.07 -2.20 12.31
C MET A 75 -6.57 -2.50 12.35
N LYS A 76 -5.75 -1.54 12.78
CA LYS A 76 -4.32 -1.77 12.98
C LYS A 76 -4.06 -2.90 13.97
N GLN A 77 -4.68 -2.84 15.15
CA GLN A 77 -4.52 -3.89 16.17
C GLN A 77 -5.02 -5.25 15.67
N PHE A 78 -6.10 -5.26 14.91
CA PHE A 78 -6.60 -6.48 14.26
C PHE A 78 -5.61 -7.05 13.24
N ALA A 79 -5.09 -6.20 12.34
CA ALA A 79 -4.08 -6.59 11.36
C ALA A 79 -2.80 -7.12 12.02
N VAL A 80 -2.27 -6.41 13.02
CA VAL A 80 -1.08 -6.82 13.78
C VAL A 80 -1.25 -8.22 14.37
N LYS A 81 -2.40 -8.52 15.01
CA LYS A 81 -2.67 -9.86 15.55
C LYS A 81 -2.62 -10.96 14.48
N HIS A 82 -3.14 -10.68 13.28
CA HIS A 82 -3.06 -11.64 12.17
C HIS A 82 -1.61 -11.83 11.69
N LEU A 83 -0.85 -10.74 11.55
CA LEU A 83 0.54 -10.76 11.13
C LEU A 83 1.45 -11.48 12.14
N GLU A 84 1.27 -11.21 13.44
CA GLU A 84 1.96 -11.90 14.54
C GLU A 84 1.65 -13.41 14.50
N LYS A 85 0.37 -13.77 14.39
CA LYS A 85 -0.05 -15.18 14.28
C LYS A 85 0.52 -15.87 13.04
N GLY A 86 0.72 -15.14 11.94
CA GLY A 86 1.35 -15.63 10.72
C GLY A 86 2.88 -15.72 10.79
N GLY A 87 3.50 -15.19 11.84
CA GLY A 87 4.95 -15.09 11.97
C GLY A 87 5.56 -14.17 10.91
N VAL A 88 4.90 -13.05 10.62
CA VAL A 88 5.44 -11.97 9.77
C VAL A 88 6.47 -11.18 10.58
N ASP A 89 7.60 -10.83 9.95
CA ASP A 89 8.57 -9.92 10.55
C ASP A 89 8.00 -8.50 10.65
N LEU A 90 7.50 -8.13 11.82
CA LEU A 90 6.92 -6.81 12.06
C LEU A 90 7.94 -5.68 12.05
N SER A 91 9.26 -5.95 12.09
CA SER A 91 10.26 -4.89 11.90
C SER A 91 10.30 -4.37 10.45
N LYS A 92 9.63 -5.06 9.54
CA LYS A 92 9.51 -4.75 8.11
C LYS A 92 8.14 -4.20 7.71
N VAL A 93 7.18 -4.05 8.64
CA VAL A 93 5.77 -3.67 8.37
C VAL A 93 5.38 -2.37 9.07
#